data_AF-A0A4Y9XWG6-F1
#
_entry.id   AF-A0A4Y9XWG6-F1
#
_cell.length_a   1.000
_cell.length_b   1.000
_cell.length_c   1.000
_cell.angle_alpha   90.00
_cell.angle_beta   90.00
_cell.angle_gamma   90.00
#
_symmetry.space_group_name_H-M   'P 1'
#
loop_
_entity.id
_entity.type
_entity.pdbx_description
1 polymer ?
#
loop_
_entity_poly.entity_id
_entity_poly.type
_entity_poly.pdbx_seq_one_letter_code
_entity_poly.pdbx_strand_id
1 'polypeptide(L)'
;MARIWLTVTAVVIAALAAFYQFTIQPILLATGVIGRVVESIGNTQCTGVPEFKACEKLILHDGLLYLACSTPESRKHWTPSLWPLNVTGLSTADYFATYNPSTKQITKLAFANFDDPRGYVSHGFDVVTSAADKNELFVYAVNHRPPVGANALEVGADSVIEVFKMARGGSVLTHVKTYEDERIIEPNDVVGFGDGKSFYFTNDKGAKTGYTRELEWLGLKRSSIVYCHADDGCKYALTGLPDTNGIARAPNDTYYVADAQFGGVRVLERQADNSLVLLDHIKTDRGIDNVAVDDNGAVWGSGFPKAFQFVHACAHPESGDRAPSSAIRITLNQGEGAFFGEKYKVEKVFEDDGQIASCTTSAVHDAKRGLLYLSGLCSPQLTICKL
;
A
#
# COMPACT_ATOMS: atom_id res chain seq x y z
N MET A 1 -53.09 -15.48 -5.70
CA MET A 1 -52.19 -14.71 -4.82
C MET A 1 -51.05 -15.55 -4.23
N ALA A 2 -51.30 -16.68 -3.55
CA ALA A 2 -50.24 -17.50 -2.93
C ALA A 2 -49.11 -17.95 -3.89
N ARG A 3 -49.44 -18.37 -5.13
CA ARG A 3 -48.43 -18.75 -6.13
C ARG A 3 -47.51 -17.58 -6.54
N ILE A 4 -48.07 -16.37 -6.67
CA ILE A 4 -47.29 -15.17 -7.03
C ILE A 4 -46.33 -14.82 -5.89
N TRP A 5 -46.80 -14.84 -4.64
CA TRP A 5 -45.94 -14.62 -3.47
C TRP A 5 -44.82 -15.65 -3.35
N LEU A 6 -45.12 -16.93 -3.60
CA LEU A 6 -44.10 -17.99 -3.60
C LEU A 6 -43.02 -17.73 -4.66
N THR A 7 -43.42 -17.37 -5.89
CA THR A 7 -42.48 -17.05 -6.96
C THR A 7 -41.64 -15.82 -6.64
N VAL A 8 -42.25 -14.73 -6.15
CA VAL A 8 -41.51 -13.52 -5.76
C VAL A 8 -40.51 -13.82 -4.65
N THR A 9 -40.92 -14.55 -3.60
CA THR A 9 -40.02 -14.93 -2.51
C THR A 9 -38.87 -15.81 -3.01
N ALA A 10 -39.13 -16.79 -3.89
CA ALA A 10 -38.09 -17.63 -4.46
C ALA A 10 -37.07 -16.82 -5.28
N VAL A 11 -37.54 -15.85 -6.09
CA VAL A 11 -36.67 -14.96 -6.86
C VAL A 11 -35.83 -14.08 -5.94
N VAL A 12 -36.40 -13.52 -4.88
CA VAL A 12 -35.67 -12.71 -3.90
C VAL A 12 -34.60 -13.54 -3.20
N ILE A 13 -34.93 -14.75 -2.74
CA ILE A 13 -33.95 -15.65 -2.10
C ILE A 13 -32.82 -15.99 -3.07
N ALA A 14 -33.14 -16.32 -4.33
CA ALA A 14 -32.13 -16.62 -5.34
C ALA A 14 -31.22 -15.42 -5.61
N ALA A 15 -31.78 -14.21 -5.69
CA ALA A 15 -31.01 -12.98 -5.86
C ALA A 15 -30.08 -12.69 -4.66
N LEU A 16 -30.58 -12.86 -3.44
CA LEU A 16 -29.79 -12.70 -2.21
C LEU A 16 -28.67 -13.75 -2.12
N ALA A 17 -28.96 -14.99 -2.48
CA ALA A 17 -27.96 -16.06 -2.52
C ALA A 17 -26.87 -15.79 -3.55
N ALA A 18 -27.24 -15.32 -4.75
CA ALA A 18 -26.28 -14.91 -5.77
C ALA A 18 -25.43 -13.70 -5.30
N PHE A 19 -26.06 -12.69 -4.70
CA PHE A 19 -25.35 -11.54 -4.15
C PHE A 19 -24.34 -11.96 -3.06
N TYR A 20 -24.77 -12.82 -2.14
CA TYR A 20 -23.87 -13.39 -1.13
C TYR A 20 -22.71 -14.15 -1.78
N GLN A 21 -22.99 -15.08 -2.69
CA GLN A 21 -21.99 -15.95 -3.30
C GLN A 21 -20.96 -15.19 -4.15
N PHE A 22 -21.40 -14.20 -4.93
CA PHE A 22 -20.54 -13.52 -5.90
C PHE A 22 -19.96 -12.19 -5.42
N THR A 23 -20.53 -11.59 -4.36
CA THR A 23 -20.07 -10.29 -3.85
C THR A 23 -19.55 -10.40 -2.42
N ILE A 24 -20.38 -10.89 -1.49
CA ILE A 24 -20.04 -10.87 -0.06
C ILE A 24 -19.03 -11.96 0.32
N GLN A 25 -19.25 -13.21 -0.10
CA GLN A 25 -18.41 -14.34 0.27
C GLN A 25 -16.94 -14.15 -0.16
N PRO A 26 -16.61 -13.69 -1.38
CA PRO A 26 -15.22 -13.41 -1.75
C PRO A 26 -14.56 -12.38 -0.83
N ILE A 27 -15.27 -11.32 -0.45
CA ILE A 27 -14.77 -10.29 0.48
C ILE A 27 -14.55 -10.91 1.87
N LEU A 28 -15.48 -11.69 2.39
CA LEU A 28 -15.36 -12.34 3.70
C LEU A 28 -14.18 -13.34 3.76
N LEU A 29 -13.91 -14.04 2.65
CA LEU A 29 -12.75 -14.92 2.52
C LEU A 29 -11.45 -14.11 2.48
N ALA A 30 -11.35 -13.10 1.61
CA ALA A 30 -10.15 -12.29 1.42
C ALA A 30 -9.80 -11.42 2.65
N THR A 31 -10.79 -10.98 3.42
CA THR A 31 -10.61 -10.25 4.69
C THR A 31 -10.34 -11.19 5.87
N GLY A 32 -10.43 -12.51 5.65
CA GLY A 32 -10.19 -13.53 6.65
C GLY A 32 -11.27 -13.69 7.71
N VAL A 33 -12.47 -13.14 7.51
CA VAL A 33 -13.62 -13.30 8.43
C VAL A 33 -14.03 -14.76 8.53
N ILE A 34 -14.02 -15.48 7.40
CA ILE A 34 -14.38 -16.90 7.34
C ILE A 34 -13.20 -17.74 6.84
N GLY A 35 -13.00 -18.92 7.41
CA GLY A 35 -12.07 -19.94 6.90
C GLY A 35 -10.57 -19.67 7.06
N ARG A 36 -10.14 -18.46 7.43
CA ARG A 36 -8.72 -18.13 7.61
C ARG A 36 -8.21 -18.53 9.00
N VAL A 37 -7.21 -19.40 9.03
CA VAL A 37 -6.38 -19.71 10.20
C VAL A 37 -5.03 -19.02 10.04
N VAL A 38 -4.56 -18.36 11.09
CA VAL A 38 -3.24 -17.74 11.13
C VAL A 38 -2.23 -18.80 11.54
N GLU A 39 -1.19 -18.98 10.75
CA GLU A 39 -0.12 -19.94 11.00
C GLU A 39 1.16 -19.20 11.39
N SER A 40 2.01 -19.86 12.17
CA SER A 40 3.30 -19.30 12.57
C SER A 40 4.38 -19.76 11.59
N ILE A 41 4.76 -18.89 10.65
CA ILE A 41 5.67 -19.21 9.54
C ILE A 41 6.71 -18.10 9.40
N GLY A 42 7.98 -18.47 9.22
CA GLY A 42 9.06 -17.51 8.95
C GLY A 42 9.34 -16.51 10.07
N ASN A 43 8.77 -16.71 11.28
CA ASN A 43 8.81 -15.75 12.38
C ASN A 43 9.75 -16.15 13.53
N THR A 44 10.55 -17.21 13.40
CA THR A 44 11.39 -17.70 14.51
C THR A 44 12.69 -16.93 14.72
N GLN A 45 13.18 -16.21 13.71
CA GLN A 45 14.44 -15.47 13.75
C GLN A 45 14.21 -13.98 13.42
N CYS A 46 13.41 -13.32 14.28
CA CYS A 46 13.03 -11.93 14.10
C CYS A 46 13.53 -11.04 15.23
N THR A 47 13.84 -9.79 14.88
CA THR A 47 14.22 -8.72 15.82
C THR A 47 13.43 -7.46 15.51
N GLY A 48 13.00 -6.74 16.55
CA GLY A 48 12.33 -5.46 16.42
C GLY A 48 13.28 -4.26 16.51
N VAL A 49 12.95 -3.18 15.80
CA VAL A 49 13.59 -1.86 15.89
C VAL A 49 12.51 -0.85 16.30
N PRO A 50 12.32 -0.61 17.62
CA PRO A 50 11.19 0.15 18.16
C PRO A 50 11.23 1.65 17.85
N GLU A 51 12.35 2.16 17.35
CA GLU A 51 12.51 3.54 16.88
C GLU A 51 11.63 3.83 15.65
N PHE A 52 11.30 2.81 14.86
CA PHE A 52 10.48 2.93 13.66
C PHE A 52 9.06 2.49 13.94
N LYS A 53 8.13 3.43 14.03
CA LYS A 53 6.71 3.15 14.29
C LYS A 53 5.85 3.67 13.16
N ALA A 54 4.72 3.01 12.95
CA ALA A 54 3.72 3.43 11.96
C ALA A 54 4.34 3.71 10.58
N CYS A 55 5.34 2.91 10.20
CA CYS A 55 6.05 3.04 8.93
C CYS A 55 5.28 2.27 7.86
N GLU A 56 4.36 2.97 7.21
CA GLU A 56 3.38 2.36 6.32
C GLU A 56 4.04 1.76 5.06
N LYS A 57 4.96 2.51 4.46
CA LYS A 57 5.74 2.09 3.30
C LYS A 57 7.21 1.88 3.64
N LEU A 58 7.80 0.87 3.00
CA LEU A 58 9.23 0.58 3.01
C LEU A 58 9.77 0.51 1.57
N ILE A 59 10.97 1.04 1.34
CA ILE A 59 11.70 0.91 0.06
C ILE A 59 13.14 0.50 0.35
N LEU A 60 13.61 -0.60 -0.25
CA LEU A 60 15.03 -0.97 -0.21
C LEU A 60 15.68 -0.46 -1.49
N HIS A 61 16.60 0.51 -1.36
CA HIS A 61 17.31 1.09 -2.49
C HIS A 61 18.81 1.08 -2.21
N ASP A 62 19.58 0.40 -3.06
CA ASP A 62 21.04 0.24 -2.94
C ASP A 62 21.53 -0.23 -1.56
N GLY A 63 20.77 -1.17 -0.97
CA GLY A 63 21.10 -1.78 0.31
C GLY A 63 20.83 -0.89 1.53
N LEU A 64 20.19 0.26 1.34
CA LEU A 64 19.67 1.12 2.41
C LEU A 64 18.14 1.02 2.43
N LEU A 65 17.56 0.78 3.62
CA LEU A 65 16.12 0.73 3.79
C LEU A 65 15.62 2.15 4.08
N TYR A 66 14.69 2.64 3.26
CA TYR A 66 13.99 3.91 3.44
C TYR A 66 12.60 3.61 4.02
N LEU A 67 12.15 4.47 4.92
CA LEU A 67 10.89 4.31 5.63
C LEU A 67 10.16 5.66 5.69
N ALA A 68 8.85 5.64 5.50
CA ALA A 68 7.95 6.76 5.75
C ALA A 68 7.13 6.44 7.01
N CYS A 69 7.40 7.16 8.10
CA CYS A 69 6.99 6.80 9.46
C CYS A 69 6.17 7.89 10.15
N SER A 70 5.43 7.48 11.17
CA SER A 70 4.54 8.33 11.97
C SER A 70 4.51 7.81 13.42
N THR A 71 3.40 8.01 14.11
CA THR A 71 3.06 7.35 15.37
C THR A 71 1.69 6.67 15.25
N PRO A 72 1.49 5.49 15.87
CA PRO A 72 0.17 4.85 15.91
C PRO A 72 -0.92 5.78 16.46
N GLU A 73 -0.58 6.61 17.45
CA GLU A 73 -1.49 7.56 18.08
C GLU A 73 -1.94 8.67 17.13
N SER A 74 -1.12 9.06 16.16
CA SER A 74 -1.51 10.03 15.11
C SER A 74 -2.47 9.39 14.09
N ARG A 75 -2.20 8.15 13.69
CA ARG A 75 -2.91 7.47 12.60
C ARG A 75 -4.41 7.29 12.84
N LYS A 76 -4.81 7.08 14.10
CA LYS A 76 -6.24 6.99 14.46
C LYS A 76 -7.01 8.29 14.24
N HIS A 77 -6.33 9.43 14.17
CA HIS A 77 -6.95 10.73 13.93
C HIS A 77 -7.01 11.07 12.45
N TRP A 78 -5.99 10.69 11.67
CA TRP A 78 -5.90 11.07 10.28
C TRP A 78 -5.30 9.97 9.40
N THR A 79 -6.16 9.27 8.68
CA THR A 79 -5.82 8.28 7.65
C THR A 79 -6.96 8.22 6.64
N PRO A 80 -6.92 8.96 5.52
CA PRO A 80 -8.04 9.02 4.57
C PRO A 80 -8.54 7.64 4.12
N SER A 81 -7.63 6.71 3.82
CA SER A 81 -7.94 5.32 3.42
C SER A 81 -8.82 4.56 4.41
N LEU A 82 -8.64 4.78 5.72
CA LEU A 82 -9.44 4.15 6.78
C LEU A 82 -10.61 5.01 7.27
N TRP A 83 -10.78 6.21 6.72
CA TRP A 83 -11.83 7.18 7.05
C TRP A 83 -11.75 7.99 8.37
N PRO A 84 -10.74 7.92 9.26
CA PRO A 84 -10.58 8.97 10.27
C PRO A 84 -10.06 10.27 9.62
N LEU A 85 -10.88 11.33 9.69
CA LEU A 85 -10.59 12.68 9.16
C LEU A 85 -10.67 13.75 10.26
N ASN A 86 -10.05 13.50 11.42
CA ASN A 86 -10.01 14.41 12.56
C ASN A 86 -8.80 15.35 12.46
N VAL A 87 -9.02 16.52 11.84
CA VAL A 87 -7.99 17.57 11.66
C VAL A 87 -7.37 18.01 12.98
N THR A 88 -8.15 18.13 14.06
CA THR A 88 -7.66 18.62 15.37
C THR A 88 -6.70 17.62 16.04
N GLY A 89 -6.84 16.33 15.74
CA GLY A 89 -5.96 15.27 16.24
C GLY A 89 -4.79 14.92 15.32
N LEU A 90 -4.72 15.53 14.13
CA LEU A 90 -3.65 15.28 13.16
C LEU A 90 -2.29 15.71 13.74
N SER A 91 -1.29 14.85 13.56
CA SER A 91 0.12 15.20 13.79
C SER A 91 0.82 15.56 12.48
N THR A 92 1.76 16.50 12.54
CA THR A 92 2.70 16.81 11.46
C THR A 92 4.11 16.28 11.75
N ALA A 93 4.24 15.37 12.72
CA ALA A 93 5.51 14.78 13.14
C ALA A 93 5.96 13.59 12.28
N ASP A 94 5.23 13.29 11.20
CA ASP A 94 5.61 12.26 10.25
C ASP A 94 6.94 12.59 9.59
N TYR A 95 7.73 11.56 9.30
CA TYR A 95 9.10 11.72 8.89
C TYR A 95 9.56 10.60 7.97
N PHE A 96 10.56 10.92 7.15
CA PHE A 96 11.35 9.91 6.48
C PHE A 96 12.56 9.53 7.31
N ALA A 97 12.96 8.28 7.22
CA ALA A 97 14.21 7.81 7.78
C ALA A 97 14.85 6.74 6.91
N THR A 98 16.15 6.54 7.13
CA THR A 98 16.90 5.43 6.57
C THR A 98 17.43 4.53 7.67
N TYR A 99 17.48 3.23 7.39
CA TYR A 99 18.12 2.21 8.19
C TYR A 99 19.19 1.49 7.37
N ASN A 100 20.43 1.51 7.84
CA ASN A 100 21.52 0.74 7.24
C ASN A 100 21.58 -0.65 7.86
N PRO A 101 21.26 -1.73 7.12
CA PRO A 101 21.24 -3.08 7.67
C PRO A 101 22.60 -3.59 8.15
N SER A 102 23.69 -3.03 7.63
CA SER A 102 25.05 -3.49 7.94
C SER A 102 25.58 -2.84 9.21
N THR A 103 25.32 -1.56 9.41
CA THR A 103 25.79 -0.79 10.57
C THR A 103 24.72 -0.64 11.66
N LYS A 104 23.47 -0.99 11.36
CA LYS A 104 22.27 -0.71 12.17
C LYS A 104 22.04 0.79 12.41
N GLN A 105 22.66 1.65 11.62
CA GLN A 105 22.53 3.09 11.76
C GLN A 105 21.15 3.54 11.32
N ILE A 106 20.50 4.32 12.17
CA ILE A 106 19.25 5.03 11.89
C ILE A 106 19.59 6.48 11.55
N THR A 107 18.97 7.04 10.51
CA THR A 107 19.11 8.45 10.16
C THR A 107 17.74 9.00 9.81
N LYS A 108 17.24 9.95 10.59
CA LYS A 108 16.05 10.72 10.21
C LYS A 108 16.44 11.74 9.15
N LEU A 109 15.64 11.83 8.10
CA LEU A 109 15.87 12.76 7.00
C LEU A 109 15.24 14.11 7.33
N ALA A 110 16.01 15.19 7.14
CA ALA A 110 15.53 16.55 7.32
C ALA A 110 14.88 17.05 6.02
N PHE A 111 13.75 17.75 6.14
CA PHE A 111 13.18 18.47 5.02
C PHE A 111 13.89 19.81 4.82
N ALA A 112 14.11 20.18 3.56
CA ALA A 112 14.57 21.50 3.15
C ALA A 112 13.64 22.06 2.07
N ASN A 113 13.39 23.37 2.09
CA ASN A 113 12.47 24.08 1.19
C ASN A 113 11.04 23.55 1.19
N PHE A 114 10.58 22.97 2.30
CA PHE A 114 9.24 22.43 2.45
C PHE A 114 8.47 23.25 3.50
N ASP A 115 7.81 24.30 3.03
CA ASP A 115 7.24 25.35 3.89
C ASP A 115 5.69 25.30 3.94
N ASP A 116 5.05 24.22 3.48
CA ASP A 116 3.59 24.07 3.59
C ASP A 116 3.21 23.97 5.09
N PRO A 117 2.40 24.90 5.62
CA PRO A 117 2.04 24.91 7.04
C PRO A 117 1.21 23.70 7.47
N ARG A 118 0.63 22.96 6.53
CA ARG A 118 -0.10 21.71 6.78
C ARG A 118 0.85 20.53 7.06
N GLY A 119 2.14 20.69 6.75
CA GLY A 119 3.16 19.69 6.98
C GLY A 119 3.09 18.50 6.04
N TYR A 120 3.79 17.44 6.42
CA TYR A 120 3.82 16.16 5.72
C TYR A 120 3.04 15.14 6.53
N VAL A 121 2.12 14.42 5.89
CA VAL A 121 1.36 13.32 6.46
C VAL A 121 1.59 12.10 5.59
N SER A 122 2.42 11.20 6.09
CA SER A 122 3.09 10.18 5.29
C SER A 122 2.17 9.04 4.89
N HIS A 123 2.38 8.48 3.70
CA HIS A 123 1.74 7.24 3.26
C HIS A 123 2.71 6.50 2.31
N GLY A 124 2.25 6.05 1.14
CA GLY A 124 3.11 5.47 0.11
C GLY A 124 4.15 6.43 -0.46
N PHE A 125 5.30 5.89 -0.87
CA PHE A 125 6.40 6.64 -1.47
C PHE A 125 7.32 5.72 -2.27
N ASP A 126 8.14 6.32 -3.12
CA ASP A 126 9.18 5.65 -3.90
C ASP A 126 10.50 6.42 -3.86
N VAL A 127 11.61 5.70 -4.06
CA VAL A 127 12.97 6.25 -4.14
C VAL A 127 13.62 5.78 -5.43
N VAL A 128 13.93 6.75 -6.30
CA VAL A 128 14.41 6.47 -7.65
C VAL A 128 15.73 7.18 -7.90
N THR A 129 16.70 6.47 -8.46
CA THR A 129 17.95 7.09 -8.89
C THR A 129 17.68 8.05 -10.05
N SER A 130 18.22 9.26 -9.98
CA SER A 130 18.14 10.23 -11.07
C SER A 130 18.84 9.70 -12.32
N ALA A 131 18.15 9.83 -13.46
CA ALA A 131 18.68 9.46 -14.76
C ALA A 131 19.78 10.42 -15.22
N ALA A 132 19.79 11.66 -14.70
CA ALA A 132 20.78 12.68 -15.01
C ALA A 132 22.02 12.60 -14.10
N ASP A 133 21.86 12.21 -12.83
CA ASP A 133 22.97 12.06 -11.88
C ASP A 133 22.77 10.83 -10.99
N LYS A 134 23.66 9.84 -11.12
CA LYS A 134 23.61 8.61 -10.32
C LYS A 134 23.81 8.86 -8.81
N ASN A 135 24.35 10.01 -8.41
CA ASN A 135 24.52 10.40 -7.01
C ASN A 135 23.31 11.17 -6.46
N GLU A 136 22.28 11.42 -7.27
CA GLU A 136 21.04 12.05 -6.86
C GLU A 136 19.90 11.02 -6.86
N LEU A 137 19.03 11.13 -5.87
CA LEU A 137 17.80 10.35 -5.77
C LEU A 137 16.61 11.30 -5.80
N PHE A 138 15.56 10.92 -6.51
CA PHE A 138 14.23 11.49 -6.37
C PHE A 138 13.43 10.66 -5.35
N VAL A 139 12.65 11.35 -4.53
CA VAL A 139 11.68 10.73 -3.61
C VAL A 139 10.31 11.27 -3.96
N TYR A 140 9.42 10.39 -4.43
CA TYR A 140 8.03 10.69 -4.71
C TYR A 140 7.20 10.22 -3.53
N ALA A 141 6.36 11.08 -2.97
CA ALA A 141 5.70 10.80 -1.70
C ALA A 141 4.24 11.22 -1.71
N VAL A 142 3.36 10.32 -1.29
CA VAL A 142 1.97 10.66 -0.98
C VAL A 142 1.94 11.50 0.30
N ASN A 143 1.27 12.63 0.24
CA ASN A 143 1.05 13.52 1.39
C ASN A 143 -0.44 13.78 1.60
N HIS A 144 -1.01 13.24 2.68
CA HIS A 144 -2.42 13.41 3.02
C HIS A 144 -2.68 14.68 3.84
N ARG A 145 -2.43 15.85 3.26
CA ARG A 145 -2.69 17.13 3.93
C ARG A 145 -4.20 17.36 4.18
N PRO A 146 -4.58 18.03 5.30
CA PRO A 146 -5.96 18.43 5.55
C PRO A 146 -6.44 19.50 4.56
N PRO A 147 -7.76 19.56 4.28
CA PRO A 147 -8.31 20.61 3.43
C PRO A 147 -8.25 21.98 4.12
N VAL A 148 -8.09 23.04 3.32
CA VAL A 148 -8.03 24.42 3.82
C VAL A 148 -9.42 25.02 3.86
N GLY A 149 -9.85 25.49 5.04
CA GLY A 149 -11.09 26.26 5.20
C GLY A 149 -12.38 25.46 4.96
N ALA A 150 -12.31 24.13 4.90
CA ALA A 150 -13.44 23.24 4.67
C ALA A 150 -13.45 22.08 5.67
N ASN A 151 -14.64 21.53 5.91
CA ASN A 151 -14.83 20.35 6.75
C ASN A 151 -14.34 19.11 6.00
N ALA A 152 -13.34 18.41 6.56
CA ALA A 152 -12.77 17.21 5.94
C ALA A 152 -13.80 16.09 5.72
N LEU A 153 -14.86 15.99 6.55
CA LEU A 153 -15.92 15.00 6.36
C LEU A 153 -16.79 15.27 5.12
N GLU A 154 -16.79 16.51 4.63
CA GLU A 154 -17.57 16.93 3.45
C GLU A 154 -16.75 16.83 2.17
N VAL A 155 -15.49 17.29 2.22
CA VAL A 155 -14.63 17.42 1.01
C VAL A 155 -13.51 16.39 0.92
N GLY A 156 -13.23 15.66 2.00
CA GLY A 156 -12.14 14.70 2.12
C GLY A 156 -10.80 15.36 2.39
N ALA A 157 -9.73 14.56 2.35
CA ALA A 157 -8.37 15.08 2.41
C ALA A 157 -8.00 15.80 1.11
N ASP A 158 -7.14 16.81 1.24
CA ASP A 158 -6.56 17.54 0.12
C ASP A 158 -5.25 16.87 -0.30
N SER A 159 -5.28 15.54 -0.47
CA SER A 159 -4.10 14.72 -0.73
C SER A 159 -3.33 15.18 -1.98
N VAL A 160 -2.00 15.08 -1.94
CA VAL A 160 -1.08 15.46 -3.03
C VAL A 160 0.06 14.45 -3.18
N ILE A 161 0.80 14.58 -4.28
CA ILE A 161 2.10 13.91 -4.44
C ILE A 161 3.21 14.97 -4.32
N GLU A 162 4.09 14.80 -3.34
CA GLU A 162 5.29 15.60 -3.17
C GLU A 162 6.46 14.95 -3.89
N VAL A 163 7.31 15.78 -4.50
CA VAL A 163 8.59 15.33 -5.07
C VAL A 163 9.71 16.04 -4.33
N PHE A 164 10.63 15.24 -3.80
CA PHE A 164 11.87 15.68 -3.18
C PHE A 164 13.06 15.16 -3.98
N LYS A 165 14.21 15.77 -3.74
CA LYS A 165 15.51 15.26 -4.17
C LYS A 165 16.47 15.16 -3.00
N MET A 166 17.39 14.21 -3.05
CA MET A 166 18.46 14.06 -2.06
C MET A 166 19.73 13.51 -2.70
N ALA A 167 20.87 13.83 -2.10
CA ALA A 167 22.11 13.14 -2.42
C ALA A 167 22.03 11.68 -1.95
N ARG A 168 22.64 10.77 -2.71
CA ARG A 168 22.79 9.36 -2.36
C ARG A 168 23.53 9.22 -1.02
N GLY A 169 22.90 8.55 -0.06
CA GLY A 169 23.44 8.43 1.31
C GLY A 169 23.41 9.74 2.12
N GLY A 170 22.80 10.81 1.57
CA GLY A 170 22.58 12.06 2.28
C GLY A 170 21.44 11.96 3.29
N SER A 171 21.27 13.02 4.08
CA SER A 171 20.28 13.10 5.16
C SER A 171 19.25 14.22 4.97
N VAL A 172 19.20 14.85 3.79
CA VAL A 172 18.34 16.02 3.52
C VAL A 172 17.50 15.77 2.26
N LEU A 173 16.18 15.86 2.44
CA LEU A 173 15.18 15.85 1.38
C LEU A 173 14.84 17.29 1.01
N THR A 174 15.36 17.75 -0.13
CA THR A 174 15.03 19.07 -0.66
C THR A 174 13.77 18.98 -1.49
N HIS A 175 12.71 19.70 -1.11
CA HIS A 175 11.48 19.75 -1.88
C HIS A 175 11.72 20.34 -3.27
N VAL A 176 11.07 19.74 -4.26
CA VAL A 176 11.15 20.13 -5.66
C VAL A 176 9.81 20.66 -6.14
N LYS A 177 8.73 19.91 -5.89
CA LYS A 177 7.39 20.25 -6.39
C LYS A 177 6.29 19.50 -5.64
N THR A 178 5.17 20.18 -5.43
CA THR A 178 3.89 19.57 -5.04
C THR A 178 3.04 19.39 -6.29
N TYR A 179 2.48 18.20 -6.48
CA TYR A 179 1.54 17.89 -7.56
C TYR A 179 0.12 17.83 -7.02
N GLU A 180 -0.72 18.72 -7.56
CA GLU A 180 -2.15 18.81 -7.30
C GLU A 180 -2.90 18.55 -8.60
N ASP A 181 -3.87 17.64 -8.58
CA ASP A 181 -4.73 17.34 -9.72
C ASP A 181 -6.07 16.78 -9.23
N GLU A 182 -7.16 17.03 -9.96
CA GLU A 182 -8.49 16.50 -9.64
C GLU A 182 -8.55 14.96 -9.62
N ARG A 183 -7.61 14.30 -10.32
CA ARG A 183 -7.46 12.84 -10.37
C ARG A 183 -6.74 12.29 -9.13
N ILE A 184 -6.20 13.15 -8.27
CA ILE A 184 -5.71 12.76 -6.94
C ILE A 184 -6.92 12.74 -6.00
N ILE A 185 -7.52 11.56 -5.87
CA ILE A 185 -8.74 11.34 -5.08
C ILE A 185 -8.33 10.90 -3.67
N GLU A 186 -7.82 9.68 -3.55
CA GLU A 186 -7.34 9.08 -2.31
C GLU A 186 -6.08 8.28 -2.69
N PRO A 187 -4.95 8.98 -2.95
CA PRO A 187 -3.72 8.34 -3.40
C PRO A 187 -3.20 7.42 -2.31
N ASN A 188 -2.81 6.20 -2.68
CA ASN A 188 -2.33 5.21 -1.73
C ASN A 188 -0.81 5.05 -1.83
N ASP A 189 -0.30 4.75 -3.04
CA ASP A 189 1.11 4.54 -3.29
C ASP A 189 1.54 5.10 -4.66
N VAL A 190 2.85 5.28 -4.84
CA VAL A 190 3.43 5.97 -6.01
C VAL A 190 4.66 5.22 -6.50
N VAL A 191 4.90 5.23 -7.81
CA VAL A 191 6.17 4.80 -8.43
C VAL A 191 6.68 5.88 -9.37
N GLY A 192 7.91 6.31 -9.11
CA GLY A 192 8.53 7.43 -9.81
C GLY A 192 9.38 7.03 -11.00
N PHE A 193 9.78 8.03 -11.77
CA PHE A 193 10.81 7.88 -12.79
C PHE A 193 12.06 8.69 -12.45
N GLY A 194 13.21 8.25 -12.95
CA GLY A 194 14.49 8.94 -12.75
C GLY A 194 14.59 10.29 -13.48
N ASP A 195 13.59 10.68 -14.25
CA ASP A 195 13.52 12.01 -14.88
C ASP A 195 13.13 13.13 -13.91
N GLY A 196 12.68 12.77 -12.69
CA GLY A 196 12.21 13.73 -11.68
C GLY A 196 10.85 14.37 -11.99
N LYS A 197 10.15 13.87 -13.02
CA LYS A 197 8.99 14.52 -13.62
C LYS A 197 7.79 13.61 -13.82
N SER A 198 8.04 12.33 -14.08
CA SER A 198 6.99 11.36 -14.36
C SER A 198 6.77 10.45 -13.16
N PHE A 199 5.53 10.03 -12.95
CA PHE A 199 5.19 8.99 -11.96
C PHE A 199 3.81 8.38 -12.25
N TYR A 200 3.59 7.19 -11.69
CA TYR A 200 2.25 6.62 -11.52
C TYR A 200 1.87 6.63 -10.05
N PHE A 201 0.60 6.79 -9.74
CA PHE A 201 0.08 6.54 -8.40
C PHE A 201 -1.24 5.78 -8.45
N THR A 202 -1.52 5.03 -7.39
CA THR A 202 -2.80 4.35 -7.16
C THR A 202 -3.72 5.28 -6.38
N ASN A 203 -5.00 5.35 -6.75
CA ASN A 203 -6.06 5.80 -5.86
C ASN A 203 -6.77 4.57 -5.31
N ASP A 204 -6.84 4.40 -3.99
CA ASP A 204 -7.54 3.25 -3.40
C ASP A 204 -9.07 3.36 -3.50
N LYS A 205 -9.62 4.58 -3.55
CA LYS A 205 -11.04 4.87 -3.76
C LYS A 205 -11.32 5.70 -5.01
N GLY A 206 -12.55 5.62 -5.50
CA GLY A 206 -13.07 6.45 -6.60
C GLY A 206 -13.82 7.71 -6.18
N ALA A 207 -13.94 7.97 -4.87
CA ALA A 207 -14.52 9.19 -4.32
C ALA A 207 -13.86 9.55 -2.98
N LYS A 208 -13.65 10.85 -2.75
CA LYS A 208 -13.08 11.36 -1.48
C LYS A 208 -14.05 11.24 -0.31
N THR A 209 -15.36 11.32 -0.54
CA THR A 209 -16.38 11.30 0.51
C THR A 209 -17.71 10.70 0.02
N GLY A 210 -18.67 10.58 0.95
CA GLY A 210 -20.07 10.28 0.65
C GLY A 210 -20.40 8.80 0.42
N TYR A 211 -21.69 8.50 0.24
CA TYR A 211 -22.18 7.12 0.17
C TYR A 211 -21.54 6.28 -0.94
N THR A 212 -21.14 6.90 -2.05
CA THR A 212 -20.51 6.17 -3.15
C THR A 212 -19.14 5.62 -2.78
N ARG A 213 -18.40 6.29 -1.87
CA ARG A 213 -17.16 5.80 -1.29
C ARG A 213 -17.42 4.60 -0.38
N GLU A 214 -18.47 4.68 0.45
CA GLU A 214 -18.84 3.58 1.36
C GLU A 214 -19.27 2.30 0.63
N LEU A 215 -19.95 2.44 -0.52
CA LEU A 215 -20.31 1.29 -1.36
C LEU A 215 -19.11 0.58 -1.98
N GLU A 216 -17.92 1.21 -2.02
CA GLU A 216 -16.70 0.56 -2.49
C GLU A 216 -16.29 -0.59 -1.55
N TRP A 217 -16.57 -0.49 -0.24
CA TRP A 217 -16.38 -1.60 0.70
C TRP A 217 -17.23 -2.83 0.38
N LEU A 218 -18.35 -2.65 -0.32
CA LEU A 218 -19.23 -3.74 -0.79
C LEU A 218 -18.82 -4.28 -2.17
N GLY A 219 -17.64 -3.92 -2.67
CA GLY A 219 -17.06 -4.47 -3.89
C GLY A 219 -17.28 -3.62 -5.14
N LEU A 220 -17.73 -2.38 -5.00
CA LEU A 220 -17.84 -1.44 -6.12
C LEU A 220 -16.43 -1.01 -6.58
N LYS A 221 -16.06 -1.40 -7.79
CA LYS A 221 -14.72 -1.18 -8.36
C LYS A 221 -14.58 0.21 -8.97
N ARG A 222 -14.10 1.20 -8.21
CA ARG A 222 -13.88 2.58 -8.70
C ARG A 222 -12.47 3.11 -8.49
N SER A 223 -11.60 2.30 -7.89
CA SER A 223 -10.18 2.58 -7.77
C SER A 223 -9.53 2.72 -9.16
N SER A 224 -8.39 3.41 -9.20
CA SER A 224 -7.70 3.77 -10.43
C SER A 224 -6.19 3.87 -10.26
N ILE A 225 -5.48 3.80 -11.37
CA ILE A 225 -4.08 4.18 -11.48
C ILE A 225 -4.01 5.39 -12.38
N VAL A 226 -3.25 6.40 -11.98
CA VAL A 226 -3.10 7.67 -12.68
C VAL A 226 -1.63 7.86 -13.03
N TYR A 227 -1.36 8.26 -14.27
CA TYR A 227 -0.06 8.73 -14.71
C TYR A 227 -0.02 10.25 -14.63
N CYS A 228 1.07 10.82 -14.13
CA CYS A 228 1.32 12.25 -14.17
C CYS A 228 2.69 12.54 -14.77
N HIS A 229 2.78 13.68 -15.46
CA HIS A 229 4.03 14.28 -15.88
C HIS A 229 4.06 15.77 -15.51
N ALA A 230 5.24 16.27 -15.14
CA ALA A 230 5.48 17.66 -14.75
C ALA A 230 4.92 18.70 -15.74
N ASP A 231 5.02 18.39 -17.03
CA ASP A 231 4.73 19.32 -18.12
C ASP A 231 3.39 19.02 -18.83
N ASP A 232 2.92 17.76 -18.80
CA ASP A 232 1.72 17.31 -19.53
C ASP A 232 0.48 17.11 -18.63
N GLY A 233 0.64 17.25 -17.31
CA GLY A 233 -0.43 17.02 -16.33
C GLY A 233 -0.70 15.53 -16.08
N CYS A 234 -1.89 15.23 -15.55
CA CYS A 234 -2.27 13.88 -15.14
C CYS A 234 -3.38 13.29 -16.02
N LYS A 235 -3.33 11.97 -16.22
CA LYS A 235 -4.38 11.18 -16.87
C LYS A 235 -4.57 9.83 -16.21
N TYR A 236 -5.78 9.30 -16.27
CA TYR A 236 -6.02 7.91 -15.87
C TYR A 236 -5.24 6.96 -16.78
N ALA A 237 -4.45 6.08 -16.15
CA ALA A 237 -3.72 5.02 -16.82
C ALA A 237 -4.53 3.72 -16.84
N LEU A 238 -5.31 3.46 -15.78
CA LEU A 238 -6.24 2.33 -15.67
C LEU A 238 -7.35 2.66 -14.65
N THR A 239 -8.59 2.23 -14.89
CA THR A 239 -9.74 2.50 -14.00
C THR A 239 -10.60 1.24 -13.84
N GLY A 240 -11.60 1.31 -12.96
CA GLY A 240 -12.52 0.18 -12.72
C GLY A 240 -11.85 -0.94 -11.92
N LEU A 241 -10.88 -0.59 -11.10
CA LEU A 241 -10.16 -1.51 -10.23
C LEU A 241 -10.91 -1.62 -8.88
N PRO A 242 -10.80 -2.76 -8.18
CA PRO A 242 -11.12 -2.80 -6.75
C PRO A 242 -10.05 -2.05 -5.96
N ASP A 243 -10.23 -1.94 -4.65
CA ASP A 243 -9.32 -1.27 -3.70
C ASP A 243 -7.82 -1.52 -4.00
N THR A 244 -7.20 -0.69 -4.85
CA THR A 244 -5.80 -0.83 -5.21
C THR A 244 -4.95 -0.10 -4.20
N ASN A 245 -3.94 -0.80 -3.74
CA ASN A 245 -3.10 -0.32 -2.66
C ASN A 245 -1.69 -0.05 -3.22
N GLY A 246 -0.66 -0.75 -2.74
CA GLY A 246 0.70 -0.57 -3.24
C GLY A 246 0.89 -0.83 -4.74
N ILE A 247 1.85 -0.10 -5.32
CA ILE A 247 2.34 -0.27 -6.68
C ILE A 247 3.86 -0.43 -6.67
N ALA A 248 4.38 -1.35 -7.48
CA ALA A 248 5.80 -1.54 -7.67
C ALA A 248 6.15 -1.71 -9.14
N ARG A 249 7.32 -1.22 -9.55
CA ARG A 249 7.82 -1.34 -10.91
C ARG A 249 9.04 -2.24 -10.93
N ALA A 250 9.01 -3.28 -11.75
CA ALA A 250 10.17 -4.11 -12.01
C ALA A 250 11.12 -3.47 -13.05
N PRO A 251 12.40 -3.88 -13.08
CA PRO A 251 13.39 -3.34 -14.03
C PRO A 251 13.01 -3.50 -15.51
N ASN A 252 12.14 -4.45 -15.84
CA ASN A 252 11.63 -4.71 -17.18
C ASN A 252 10.36 -3.90 -17.54
N ASP A 253 10.06 -2.84 -16.78
CA ASP A 253 8.87 -1.99 -16.95
C ASP A 253 7.52 -2.70 -16.71
N THR A 254 7.53 -3.87 -16.06
CA THR A 254 6.30 -4.51 -15.55
C THR A 254 5.87 -3.87 -14.24
N TYR A 255 4.58 -3.57 -14.11
CA TYR A 255 4.01 -3.00 -12.90
C TYR A 255 3.21 -4.05 -12.13
N TYR A 256 3.39 -4.08 -10.81
CA TYR A 256 2.65 -4.93 -9.89
C TYR A 256 1.78 -4.03 -9.02
N VAL A 257 0.48 -4.30 -8.98
CA VAL A 257 -0.48 -3.50 -8.22
C VAL A 257 -1.30 -4.40 -7.33
N ALA A 258 -1.31 -4.10 -6.04
CA ALA A 258 -1.99 -4.92 -5.06
C ALA A 258 -3.52 -4.75 -5.10
N ASP A 259 -4.22 -5.79 -4.66
CA ASP A 259 -5.67 -5.81 -4.43
C ASP A 259 -5.93 -6.05 -2.94
N ALA A 260 -6.23 -4.99 -2.20
CA ALA A 260 -6.45 -5.06 -0.76
C ALA A 260 -7.82 -5.64 -0.39
N GLN A 261 -8.79 -5.62 -1.31
CA GLN A 261 -10.17 -6.02 -1.04
C GLN A 261 -10.45 -7.48 -1.38
N PHE A 262 -10.14 -7.90 -2.60
CA PHE A 262 -10.42 -9.26 -3.09
C PHE A 262 -9.20 -10.17 -3.08
N GLY A 263 -8.02 -9.61 -2.79
CA GLY A 263 -6.77 -10.33 -2.79
C GLY A 263 -6.15 -10.46 -4.18
N GLY A 264 -4.83 -10.45 -4.17
CA GLY A 264 -3.99 -10.73 -5.31
C GLY A 264 -3.14 -9.55 -5.73
N VAL A 265 -2.37 -9.77 -6.79
CA VAL A 265 -1.50 -8.77 -7.40
C VAL A 265 -1.76 -8.75 -8.91
N ARG A 266 -2.08 -7.58 -9.46
CA ARG A 266 -2.24 -7.36 -10.89
C ARG A 266 -0.88 -7.14 -11.53
N VAL A 267 -0.67 -7.75 -12.69
CA VAL A 267 0.51 -7.57 -13.52
C VAL A 267 0.11 -6.69 -14.69
N LEU A 268 0.74 -5.53 -14.83
CA LEU A 268 0.38 -4.52 -15.82
C LEU A 268 1.56 -4.19 -16.73
N GLU A 269 1.26 -3.88 -17.98
CA GLU A 269 2.21 -3.42 -18.98
C GLU A 269 1.95 -1.95 -19.34
N ARG A 270 3.02 -1.16 -19.35
CA ARG A 270 2.98 0.21 -19.84
C ARG A 270 2.96 0.28 -21.35
N GLN A 271 1.98 1.00 -21.87
CA GLN A 271 1.83 1.29 -23.30
C GLN A 271 2.58 2.56 -23.69
N ALA A 272 2.76 2.77 -25.01
CA ALA A 272 3.48 3.93 -25.55
C ALA A 272 2.89 5.28 -25.12
N ASP A 273 1.59 5.33 -24.85
CA ASP A 273 0.91 6.54 -24.40
C ASP A 273 0.92 6.69 -22.86
N ASN A 274 1.60 5.82 -22.11
CA ASN A 274 1.57 5.72 -20.65
C ASN A 274 0.28 5.14 -20.03
N SER A 275 -0.67 4.63 -20.82
CA SER A 275 -1.74 3.79 -20.26
C SER A 275 -1.17 2.46 -19.75
N LEU A 276 -1.91 1.79 -18.86
CA LEU A 276 -1.55 0.48 -18.33
C LEU A 276 -2.57 -0.57 -18.76
N VAL A 277 -2.08 -1.69 -19.28
CA VAL A 277 -2.91 -2.83 -19.70
C VAL A 277 -2.71 -3.99 -18.73
N LEU A 278 -3.81 -4.62 -18.32
CA LEU A 278 -3.79 -5.81 -17.48
C LEU A 278 -3.29 -7.02 -18.27
N LEU A 279 -2.14 -7.57 -17.86
CA LEU A 279 -1.59 -8.81 -18.40
C LEU A 279 -2.07 -10.04 -17.63
N ASP A 280 -2.11 -9.94 -16.30
CA ASP A 280 -2.48 -11.06 -15.42
C ASP A 280 -2.99 -10.60 -14.05
N HIS A 281 -3.65 -11.50 -13.32
CA HIS A 281 -4.04 -11.30 -11.93
C HIS A 281 -3.65 -12.53 -11.10
N ILE A 282 -2.62 -12.36 -10.30
CA ILE A 282 -2.07 -13.39 -9.42
C ILE A 282 -2.94 -13.43 -8.17
N LYS A 283 -3.84 -14.40 -8.08
CA LYS A 283 -4.75 -14.55 -6.93
C LYS A 283 -3.98 -14.94 -5.68
N THR A 284 -4.40 -14.37 -4.56
CA THR A 284 -3.97 -14.75 -3.21
C THR A 284 -5.20 -15.10 -2.38
N ASP A 285 -4.97 -15.69 -1.21
CA ASP A 285 -6.02 -16.08 -0.27
C ASP A 285 -6.40 -14.97 0.72
N ARG A 286 -5.87 -13.75 0.52
CA ARG A 286 -6.04 -12.57 1.39
C ARG A 286 -5.82 -11.27 0.62
N GLY A 287 -6.37 -10.18 1.13
CA GLY A 287 -6.03 -8.81 0.69
C GLY A 287 -4.53 -8.54 0.78
N ILE A 288 -3.96 -7.92 -0.26
CA ILE A 288 -2.55 -7.50 -0.31
C ILE A 288 -2.51 -5.98 -0.23
N ASP A 289 -1.64 -5.47 0.64
CA ASP A 289 -1.38 -4.04 0.84
C ASP A 289 -0.18 -3.64 -0.05
N ASN A 290 0.97 -3.26 0.49
CA ASN A 290 2.09 -2.84 -0.33
C ASN A 290 2.82 -4.02 -0.98
N VAL A 291 3.27 -3.77 -2.21
CA VAL A 291 4.14 -4.67 -2.97
C VAL A 291 5.53 -4.05 -3.19
N ALA A 292 6.53 -4.91 -3.32
CA ALA A 292 7.90 -4.57 -3.65
C ALA A 292 8.52 -5.62 -4.58
N VAL A 293 9.50 -5.24 -5.39
CA VAL A 293 10.27 -6.18 -6.22
C VAL A 293 11.69 -6.24 -5.67
N ASP A 294 12.20 -7.44 -5.41
CA ASP A 294 13.58 -7.61 -4.94
C ASP A 294 14.59 -7.73 -6.10
N ASP A 295 15.89 -7.70 -5.76
CA ASP A 295 16.99 -7.79 -6.73
C ASP A 295 17.00 -9.11 -7.53
N ASN A 296 16.30 -10.15 -7.06
CA ASN A 296 16.15 -11.42 -7.78
C ASN A 296 14.92 -11.43 -8.70
N GLY A 297 14.13 -10.36 -8.73
CA GLY A 297 12.90 -10.24 -9.51
C GLY A 297 11.68 -10.91 -8.87
N ALA A 298 11.76 -11.34 -7.60
CA ALA A 298 10.59 -11.81 -6.87
C ALA A 298 9.75 -10.63 -6.40
N VAL A 299 8.42 -10.79 -6.46
CA VAL A 299 7.48 -9.80 -5.92
C VAL A 299 7.13 -10.19 -4.49
N TRP A 300 7.24 -9.24 -3.59
CA TRP A 300 6.91 -9.38 -2.19
C TRP A 300 5.66 -8.55 -1.91
N GLY A 301 4.72 -9.12 -1.16
CA GLY A 301 3.50 -8.41 -0.77
C GLY A 301 3.23 -8.60 0.71
N SER A 302 2.88 -7.52 1.42
CA SER A 302 2.29 -7.66 2.75
C SER A 302 0.80 -7.98 2.60
N GLY A 303 0.31 -8.96 3.34
CA GLY A 303 -1.08 -9.36 3.27
C GLY A 303 -1.78 -9.26 4.61
N PHE A 304 -3.09 -9.00 4.59
CA PHE A 304 -3.94 -8.91 5.76
C PHE A 304 -4.59 -10.27 6.07
N PRO A 305 -4.11 -11.05 7.07
CA PRO A 305 -4.76 -12.31 7.41
C PRO A 305 -6.14 -12.07 8.04
N LYS A 306 -6.32 -10.95 8.76
CA LYS A 306 -7.56 -10.55 9.44
C LYS A 306 -7.77 -9.04 9.30
N ALA A 307 -8.35 -8.60 8.18
CA ALA A 307 -8.44 -7.18 7.83
C ALA A 307 -9.22 -6.34 8.85
N PHE A 308 -10.33 -6.84 9.40
CA PHE A 308 -11.09 -6.10 10.43
C PHE A 308 -10.33 -5.98 11.76
N GLN A 309 -9.51 -6.96 12.10
CA GLN A 309 -8.64 -6.88 13.28
C GLN A 309 -7.52 -5.84 13.07
N PHE A 310 -6.99 -5.75 11.85
CA PHE A 310 -6.07 -4.67 11.45
C PHE A 310 -6.71 -3.29 11.61
N VAL A 311 -7.90 -3.08 11.05
CA VAL A 311 -8.61 -1.79 11.16
C VAL A 311 -8.88 -1.45 12.63
N HIS A 312 -9.32 -2.41 13.44
CA HIS A 312 -9.54 -2.22 14.87
C HIS A 312 -8.25 -1.81 15.60
N ALA A 313 -7.15 -2.52 15.37
CA ALA A 313 -5.87 -2.22 16.01
C ALA A 313 -5.34 -0.83 15.64
N CYS A 314 -5.53 -0.39 14.38
CA CYS A 314 -5.15 0.96 13.96
C CYS A 314 -6.08 2.05 14.52
N ALA A 315 -7.36 1.76 14.73
CA ALA A 315 -8.32 2.70 15.31
C ALA A 315 -8.14 2.86 16.83
N HIS A 316 -7.63 1.83 17.51
CA HIS A 316 -7.49 1.75 18.96
C HIS A 316 -6.06 1.41 19.40
N PRO A 317 -5.03 2.18 18.99
CA PRO A 317 -3.65 1.88 19.36
C PRO A 317 -3.43 1.83 20.88
N GLU A 318 -4.25 2.55 21.66
CA GLU A 318 -4.20 2.53 23.13
C GLU A 318 -4.64 1.20 23.78
N SER A 319 -5.39 0.34 23.06
CA SER A 319 -5.82 -0.95 23.62
C SER A 319 -4.67 -1.95 23.70
N GLY A 320 -3.60 -1.72 22.92
CA GLY A 320 -2.50 -2.68 22.75
C GLY A 320 -2.89 -3.89 21.90
N ASP A 321 -4.06 -3.87 21.27
CA ASP A 321 -4.49 -4.96 20.38
C ASP A 321 -3.49 -5.16 19.24
N ARG A 322 -3.24 -6.42 18.94
CA ARG A 322 -2.38 -6.84 17.84
C ARG A 322 -3.22 -7.31 16.67
N ALA A 323 -2.70 -7.10 15.47
CA ALA A 323 -3.29 -7.64 14.24
C ALA A 323 -2.30 -8.61 13.59
N PRO A 324 -2.76 -9.81 13.19
CA PRO A 324 -1.95 -10.74 12.43
C PRO A 324 -1.35 -10.10 11.18
N SER A 325 -0.15 -10.56 10.84
CA SER A 325 0.64 -10.03 9.73
C SER A 325 1.10 -11.17 8.84
N SER A 326 1.19 -10.93 7.54
CA SER A 326 1.73 -11.92 6.60
C SER A 326 2.55 -11.26 5.51
N ALA A 327 3.53 -12.01 4.99
CA ALA A 327 4.21 -11.68 3.76
C ALA A 327 4.14 -12.87 2.79
N ILE A 328 3.88 -12.54 1.53
CA ILE A 328 3.92 -13.48 0.42
C ILE A 328 5.09 -13.16 -0.50
N ARG A 329 5.65 -14.20 -1.11
CA ARG A 329 6.63 -14.12 -2.19
C ARG A 329 6.01 -14.71 -3.44
N ILE A 330 6.09 -13.98 -4.54
CA ILE A 330 5.60 -14.38 -5.86
C ILE A 330 6.80 -14.49 -6.78
N THR A 331 6.94 -15.64 -7.44
CA THR A 331 7.98 -15.92 -8.43
C THR A 331 7.36 -16.54 -9.68
N LEU A 332 8.12 -16.60 -10.78
CA LEU A 332 7.71 -17.42 -11.92
C LEU A 332 7.66 -18.89 -11.51
N ASN A 333 6.61 -19.58 -11.92
CA ASN A 333 6.48 -21.01 -11.65
C ASN A 333 7.44 -21.78 -12.55
N GLN A 334 8.33 -22.56 -11.94
CA GLN A 334 9.23 -23.49 -12.62
C GLN A 334 8.92 -24.96 -12.29
N GLY A 335 7.86 -25.20 -11.51
CA GLY A 335 7.42 -26.54 -11.12
C GLY A 335 6.50 -27.19 -12.14
N GLU A 336 5.93 -28.35 -11.77
CA GLU A 336 5.03 -29.13 -12.63
C GLU A 336 3.79 -28.32 -13.08
N GLY A 337 3.26 -27.47 -12.20
CA GLY A 337 2.13 -26.57 -12.52
C GLY A 337 2.39 -25.64 -13.70
N ALA A 338 3.65 -25.30 -14.00
CA ALA A 338 3.99 -24.47 -15.14
C ALA A 338 3.61 -25.13 -16.47
N PHE A 339 3.72 -26.46 -16.56
CA PHE A 339 3.26 -27.23 -17.72
C PHE A 339 1.74 -27.10 -17.93
N PHE A 340 0.98 -26.94 -16.84
CA PHE A 340 -0.47 -26.75 -16.85
C PHE A 340 -0.90 -25.29 -16.95
N GLY A 341 0.03 -24.36 -17.21
CA GLY A 341 -0.26 -22.95 -17.42
C GLY A 341 -0.29 -22.09 -16.15
N GLU A 342 0.05 -22.64 -14.98
CA GLU A 342 0.26 -21.84 -13.76
C GLU A 342 1.54 -21.01 -13.91
N LYS A 343 1.42 -19.74 -14.29
CA LYS A 343 2.59 -18.88 -14.57
C LYS A 343 3.37 -18.47 -13.32
N TYR A 344 2.71 -18.37 -12.17
CA TYR A 344 3.28 -17.82 -10.95
C TYR A 344 3.17 -18.79 -9.79
N LYS A 345 4.20 -18.84 -8.95
CA LYS A 345 4.22 -19.53 -7.67
C LYS A 345 4.04 -18.48 -6.57
N VAL A 346 3.00 -18.63 -5.75
CA VAL A 346 2.74 -17.80 -4.57
C VAL A 346 3.10 -18.58 -3.32
N GLU A 347 4.02 -18.05 -2.53
CA GLU A 347 4.50 -18.67 -1.29
C GLU A 347 4.22 -17.75 -0.13
N LYS A 348 3.59 -18.28 0.93
CA LYS A 348 3.52 -17.59 2.20
C LYS A 348 4.82 -17.82 2.96
N VAL A 349 5.63 -16.78 3.03
CA VAL A 349 7.01 -16.82 3.56
C VAL A 349 7.09 -16.32 5.00
N PHE A 350 6.13 -15.51 5.41
CA PHE A 350 5.96 -15.06 6.79
C PHE A 350 4.48 -15.04 7.16
N GLU A 351 4.13 -15.52 8.35
CA GLU A 351 2.84 -15.26 8.98
C GLU A 351 3.00 -15.30 10.50
N ASP A 352 2.37 -14.34 11.17
CA ASP A 352 2.42 -14.14 12.62
C ASP A 352 1.07 -13.66 13.14
N ASP A 353 0.74 -14.01 14.38
CA ASP A 353 -0.52 -13.63 15.05
C ASP A 353 -0.53 -12.18 15.57
N GLY A 354 0.58 -11.46 15.40
CA GLY A 354 0.74 -10.08 15.84
C GLY A 354 1.73 -9.91 17.00
N GLN A 355 2.23 -11.00 17.59
CA GLN A 355 3.20 -10.91 18.69
C GLN A 355 4.58 -10.43 18.23
N ILE A 356 5.02 -10.83 17.03
CA ILE A 356 6.35 -10.51 16.48
C ILE A 356 6.26 -9.39 15.46
N ALA A 357 5.29 -9.46 14.55
CA ALA A 357 4.98 -8.41 13.60
C ALA A 357 3.48 -8.14 13.62
N SER A 358 3.11 -6.90 13.93
CA SER A 358 1.71 -6.48 13.99
C SER A 358 1.46 -5.38 12.98
N CYS A 359 0.27 -5.42 12.39
CA CYS A 359 -0.24 -4.37 11.51
C CYS A 359 0.70 -4.04 10.35
N THR A 360 1.30 -5.07 9.74
CA THR A 360 2.20 -4.86 8.59
C THR A 360 1.39 -4.49 7.36
N THR A 361 1.85 -3.46 6.66
CA THR A 361 1.35 -3.04 5.34
C THR A 361 2.46 -3.14 4.30
N SER A 362 3.73 -3.22 4.72
CA SER A 362 4.88 -3.39 3.84
C SER A 362 5.71 -4.62 4.18
N ALA A 363 6.17 -5.31 3.13
CA ALA A 363 7.11 -6.43 3.20
C ALA A 363 8.19 -6.26 2.12
N VAL A 364 9.44 -6.05 2.52
CA VAL A 364 10.57 -5.83 1.61
C VAL A 364 11.69 -6.82 1.90
N HIS A 365 12.18 -7.50 0.86
CA HIS A 365 13.22 -8.50 1.00
C HIS A 365 14.57 -7.98 0.49
N ASP A 366 15.59 -8.09 1.33
CA ASP A 366 16.99 -7.93 0.94
C ASP A 366 17.56 -9.30 0.56
N ALA A 367 17.50 -9.59 -0.74
CA ALA A 367 18.01 -10.82 -1.32
C ALA A 367 19.51 -11.06 -1.07
N LYS A 368 20.30 -9.98 -0.91
CA LYS A 368 21.75 -10.09 -0.67
C LYS A 368 22.04 -10.52 0.77
N ARG A 369 21.21 -10.10 1.73
CA ARG A 369 21.39 -10.41 3.17
C ARG A 369 20.49 -11.53 3.66
N GLY A 370 19.49 -11.96 2.89
CA GLY A 370 18.47 -12.92 3.32
C GLY A 370 17.61 -12.38 4.46
N LEU A 371 17.28 -11.09 4.41
CA LEU A 371 16.49 -10.39 5.43
C LEU A 371 15.15 -9.96 4.87
N LEU A 372 14.10 -10.15 5.66
CA LEU A 372 12.75 -9.64 5.41
C LEU A 372 12.46 -8.50 6.38
N TYR A 373 12.13 -7.33 5.84
CA TYR A 373 11.70 -6.16 6.57
C TYR A 373 10.17 -6.05 6.54
N LEU A 374 9.58 -5.87 7.71
CA LEU A 374 8.14 -5.79 7.92
C LEU A 374 7.82 -4.58 8.77
N SER A 375 6.96 -3.70 8.28
CA SER A 375 6.37 -2.63 9.09
C SER A 375 5.01 -2.27 8.50
N GLY A 376 4.31 -1.33 9.12
CA GLY A 376 3.09 -0.86 8.51
C GLY A 376 2.40 0.29 9.23
N LEU A 377 1.24 0.65 8.70
CA LEU A 377 0.46 1.85 9.01
C LEU A 377 0.39 2.16 10.51
N CYS A 378 0.05 1.18 11.35
CA CYS A 378 0.00 1.32 12.81
C CYS A 378 0.92 0.33 13.54
N SER A 379 1.96 -0.15 12.83
CA SER A 379 2.91 -1.11 13.41
C SER A 379 3.70 -0.48 14.58
N PRO A 380 3.91 -1.21 15.69
CA PRO A 380 4.61 -0.68 16.85
C PRO A 380 6.13 -0.58 16.67
N GLN A 381 6.68 -1.23 15.63
CA GLN A 381 8.12 -1.29 15.34
C GLN A 381 8.37 -1.67 13.87
N LEU A 382 9.61 -1.53 13.39
CA LEU A 382 10.10 -2.29 12.24
C LEU A 382 10.49 -3.69 12.73
N THR A 383 9.96 -4.74 12.11
CA THR A 383 10.37 -6.13 12.35
C THR A 383 11.31 -6.60 11.24
N ILE A 384 12.42 -7.20 11.63
CA ILE A 384 13.44 -7.72 10.71
C ILE A 384 13.58 -9.22 10.97
N CYS A 385 13.29 -10.05 9.97
CA CYS A 385 13.37 -11.49 10.07
C CYS A 385 14.45 -12.05 9.13
N LYS A 386 15.14 -13.10 9.56
CA LYS A 386 15.98 -13.90 8.67
C LYS A 386 15.14 -15.02 8.05
N LEU A 387 15.18 -15.12 6.73
CA LEU A 387 14.47 -16.16 5.97
C LEU A 387 15.31 -17.41 5.73
#